data_AF-A0A354FUE5-F1
#
_entry.id   AF-A0A354FUE5-F1
#
_cell.length_a   1.000
_cell.length_b   1.000
_cell.length_c   1.000
_cell.angle_alpha   90.00
_cell.angle_beta   90.00
_cell.angle_gamma   90.00
#
_symmetry.space_group_name_H-M   'P 1'
#
loop_
_entity.id
_entity.type
_entity.pdbx_description
1 polymer ?
#
loop_
_entity_poly.entity_id
_entity_poly.type
_entity_poly.pdbx_seq_one_letter_code
_entity_poly.pdbx_strand_id
1 'polypeptide(L)' 'LDDFKNLLKYSPYHNLKPNNYPATMVITSDHDDRVVPSHSYKFAAALQSAQNGPAPTLIRIESKAGHGA' A
#
# COMPACT_ATOMS: atom_id res chain seq x y z
N LEU A 1 13.84 21.19 1.20
CA LEU A 1 12.92 21.15 2.36
C LEU A 1 11.46 21.17 1.91
N ASP A 2 11.12 21.92 0.87
CA ASP A 2 9.75 21.97 0.34
C ASP A 2 9.33 20.64 -0.31
N ASP A 3 10.21 19.98 -1.05
CA ASP A 3 9.90 18.67 -1.66
C ASP A 3 9.53 17.61 -0.62
N PHE A 4 10.27 17.52 0.49
CA PHE A 4 9.94 16.59 1.57
C PHE A 4 8.53 16.84 2.13
N LYS A 5 8.20 18.10 2.41
CA LYS A 5 6.87 18.48 2.90
C LYS A 5 5.80 18.16 1.88
N ASN A 6 6.06 18.42 0.60
CA ASN A 6 5.15 18.13 -0.51
C ASN A 6 4.90 16.63 -0.63
N LEU A 7 5.94 15.80 -0.68
CA LEU A 7 5.85 14.34 -0.76
C LEU A 7 5.10 13.76 0.44
N LEU A 8 5.44 14.21 1.66
CA LEU A 8 4.80 13.73 2.89
C LEU A 8 3.31 14.04 2.91
N LYS A 9 2.91 15.22 2.40
CA LYS A 9 1.52 15.69 2.41
C LYS A 9 0.55 14.76 1.67
N TYR A 10 1.00 14.10 0.61
CA TYR A 10 0.12 13.24 -0.21
C TYR A 10 0.50 11.76 -0.20
N SER A 11 1.67 11.40 0.34
CA SER A 11 2.13 10.01 0.36
C SER A 11 1.07 9.09 1.01
N PRO A 12 0.54 8.08 0.29
CA PRO A 12 -0.55 7.26 0.79
C PRO A 12 -0.21 6.58 2.12
N TYR A 13 0.99 6.01 2.22
CA TYR A 13 1.46 5.33 3.43
C TYR A 13 1.44 6.24 4.67
N HIS A 14 1.88 7.50 4.52
CA HIS A 14 1.99 8.44 5.64
C HIS A 14 0.67 9.12 6.01
N ASN A 15 -0.35 9.01 5.17
CA ASN A 15 -1.66 9.65 5.38
C ASN A 15 -2.75 8.67 5.81
N LEU A 16 -2.41 7.41 6.04
CA LEU A 16 -3.30 6.45 6.70
C LEU A 16 -3.54 6.87 8.16
N LYS A 17 -4.81 6.84 8.58
CA LYS A 17 -5.29 7.18 9.92
C LYS A 17 -6.42 6.23 10.28
N PRO A 18 -6.68 5.94 11.57
CA PRO A 18 -7.82 5.12 11.97
C PRO A 18 -9.13 5.60 11.32
N ASN A 19 -9.72 4.81 10.43
CA ASN A 19 -10.91 5.18 9.65
C ASN A 19 -11.61 3.95 9.04
N ASN A 20 -12.83 4.15 8.53
CA ASN A 20 -13.57 3.15 7.78
C ASN A 20 -13.19 3.24 6.28
N TYR A 21 -12.11 2.59 5.90
CA TYR A 21 -11.64 2.56 4.51
C TYR A 21 -12.55 1.66 3.63
N PRO A 22 -12.63 1.92 2.31
CA PRO A 22 -13.34 1.03 1.39
C PRO A 22 -12.63 -0.33 1.27
N ALA A 23 -13.36 -1.32 0.77
CA ALA A 23 -12.79 -2.63 0.45
C ALA A 23 -11.63 -2.45 -0.54
N THR A 24 -10.44 -2.91 -0.18
CA THR A 24 -9.21 -2.63 -0.93
C THR A 24 -8.43 -3.93 -1.15
N MET A 25 -7.99 -4.15 -2.38
CA MET A 25 -7.06 -5.22 -2.76
C MET A 25 -5.80 -4.59 -3.35
N VAL A 26 -4.69 -4.69 -2.62
CA VAL A 26 -3.37 -4.26 -3.08
C VAL A 26 -2.77 -5.39 -3.91
N ILE A 27 -2.31 -5.11 -5.13
CA ILE A 27 -1.70 -6.10 -6.02
C ILE A 27 -0.23 -5.74 -6.22
N THR A 28 0.65 -6.74 -6.11
CA THR A 28 2.09 -6.59 -6.36
C THR A 28 2.69 -7.94 -6.77
N SER A 29 3.97 -7.96 -7.14
CA SER A 29 4.68 -9.15 -7.59
C SER A 29 5.99 -9.31 -6.82
N ASP A 30 6.38 -10.53 -6.49
CA ASP A 30 7.54 -10.83 -5.64
C ASP A 30 8.91 -10.48 -6.27
N HIS A 31 8.99 -10.41 -7.60
CA HIS A 31 10.20 -10.04 -8.35
C HIS A 31 10.06 -8.71 -9.11
N ASP A 32 9.17 -7.81 -8.70
CA ASP A 32 9.14 -6.45 -9.26
C ASP A 32 10.35 -5.63 -8.75
N ASP A 33 11.34 -5.44 -9.60
CA ASP A 33 12.54 -4.64 -9.34
C ASP A 33 12.40 -3.18 -9.80
N ARG A 34 11.29 -2.82 -10.48
CA ARG A 34 11.00 -1.46 -10.95
C ARG A 34 10.22 -0.66 -9.92
N VAL A 35 9.18 -1.27 -9.34
CA VAL A 35 8.41 -0.71 -8.24
C VAL A 35 8.38 -1.75 -7.12
N VAL A 36 9.39 -1.67 -6.25
CA VAL A 36 9.64 -2.73 -5.27
C VAL A 36 8.40 -3.05 -4.42
N PRO A 37 8.11 -4.33 -4.18
CA PRO A 37 6.87 -4.76 -3.54
C PRO A 37 6.74 -4.30 -2.08
N SER A 38 7.85 -3.86 -1.47
CA SER A 38 7.85 -3.30 -0.11
C SER A 38 6.95 -2.06 0.07
N HIS A 39 6.66 -1.31 -1.00
CA HIS A 39 5.64 -0.25 -0.96
C HIS A 39 4.26 -0.82 -0.66
N SER A 40 3.86 -1.84 -1.42
CA SER A 40 2.58 -2.54 -1.27
C SER A 40 2.49 -3.24 0.09
N TYR A 41 3.57 -3.89 0.54
CA TYR A 41 3.59 -4.58 1.84
C TYR A 41 3.35 -3.62 3.00
N LYS A 42 4.10 -2.51 3.05
CA LYS A 42 3.97 -1.50 4.11
C LYS A 42 2.59 -0.84 4.09
N PHE A 43 2.09 -0.51 2.90
CA PHE A 43 0.78 0.11 2.75
C PHE A 43 -0.35 -0.84 3.19
N ALA A 44 -0.34 -2.10 2.75
CA ALA A 44 -1.35 -3.08 3.14
C ALA A 44 -1.35 -3.32 4.66
N ALA A 45 -0.17 -3.48 5.29
CA ALA A 45 -0.06 -3.65 6.73
C ALA A 45 -0.59 -2.43 7.51
N ALA A 46 -0.19 -1.22 7.10
CA ALA A 46 -0.67 0.00 7.73
C ALA A 46 -2.18 0.21 7.53
N LEU A 47 -2.71 -0.12 6.35
CA LEU A 47 -4.14 -0.01 6.04
C LEU A 47 -4.97 -1.02 6.85
N GLN A 48 -4.51 -2.26 6.98
CA GLN A 48 -5.12 -3.26 7.87
C GLN A 48 -5.15 -2.78 9.32
N SER A 49 -4.06 -2.17 9.80
CA SER A 49 -3.99 -1.61 11.16
C SER A 49 -4.88 -0.37 11.35
N ALA A 50 -5.13 0.40 10.29
CA ALA A 50 -5.91 1.64 10.35
C ALA A 50 -7.40 1.43 10.04
N GLN A 51 -7.79 0.27 9.51
CA GLN A 51 -9.16 -0.05 9.16
C GLN A 51 -10.01 -0.33 10.42
N ASN A 52 -11.04 0.48 10.64
CA ASN A 52 -12.03 0.31 11.72
C ASN A 52 -13.37 -0.25 11.21
N GLY A 53 -13.59 -0.25 9.90
CA GLY A 53 -14.80 -0.74 9.26
C GLY A 53 -14.73 -2.23 8.90
N PRO A 54 -15.87 -2.85 8.53
CA PRO A 54 -15.93 -4.27 8.18
C PRO A 54 -15.37 -4.59 6.78
N ALA A 55 -15.02 -3.56 6.00
CA ALA A 55 -14.58 -3.75 4.62
C ALA A 55 -13.17 -4.37 4.57
N PRO A 56 -12.96 -5.42 3.75
CA PRO A 56 -11.70 -6.15 3.76
C PRO A 56 -10.54 -5.31 3.21
N THR A 57 -9.36 -5.50 3.79
CA THR A 57 -8.08 -5.01 3.24
C THR A 57 -7.18 -6.20 2.96
N LEU A 58 -7.01 -6.51 1.69
CA LEU A 58 -6.28 -7.67 1.20
C LEU A 58 -5.03 -7.24 0.45
N ILE A 59 -4.06 -8.14 0.40
CA ILE A 59 -2.92 -8.05 -0.51
C ILE A 59 -2.79 -9.36 -1.29
N ARG A 60 -2.64 -9.24 -2.61
CA ARG A 60 -2.33 -10.35 -3.53
C ARG A 60 -0.92 -10.15 -4.05
N ILE A 61 -0.08 -11.16 -3.85
CA ILE A 61 1.31 -11.15 -4.28
C ILE A 61 1.45 -12.20 -5.36
N GLU A 62 1.72 -11.77 -6.59
CA GLU A 62 2.05 -12.69 -7.66
C GLU A 62 3.43 -13.28 -7.47
N SER A 63 3.50 -14.62 -7.51
CA SER A 63 4.75 -15.35 -7.38
C SER A 63 5.43 -15.51 -8.74
N LYS A 64 6.76 -15.42 -8.78
CA LYS A 64 7.56 -15.55 -10.01
C LYS A 64 7.17 -14.53 -11.09
N ALA A 65 6.76 -13.34 -10.66
CA ALA A 65 6.18 -12.30 -11.49
C ALA A 65 6.96 -10.98 -11.30
N GLY A 66 7.15 -10.24 -12.38
CA GLY A 66 7.75 -8.90 -12.37
C GLY A 66 6.71 -7.79 -12.46
N HIS A 67 7.12 -6.59 -12.90
CA HIS A 67 6.29 -5.39 -12.91
C HIS A 67 5.00 -5.43 -13.77
N GLY A 68 4.94 -6.29 -14.80
CA GLY A 68 3.84 -6.32 -15.77
C GLY A 68 3.03 -7.63 -15.77
N ALA A 69 3.17 -8.42 -14.71
CA ALA A 69 2.57 -9.75 -14.60
C ALA A 69 1.30 -9.73 -13.73
#